data_AF-F4QHV0-F1
#
_entry.id   AF-F4QHV0-F1
#
_cell.length_a   1.000
_cell.length_b   1.000
_cell.length_c   1.000
_cell.angle_alpha   90.00
_cell.angle_beta   90.00
_cell.angle_gamma   90.00
#
_symmetry.space_group_name_H-M   'P 1'
#
loop_
_entity.id
_entity.type
_entity.pdbx_description
1 polymer ?
#
loop_
_entity_poly.entity_id
_entity_poly.type
_entity_poly.pdbx_seq_one_letter_code
_entity_poly.pdbx_strand_id
1 'polypeptide(L)'
;MWKYLVAAVVVVAAPQVAMAQYAPKLIREAEYGTVREVEGEKLMIAVARDGCPAAWQPAGGGPCFDTLKAKLTANPVRVLGLYKAPEPRQRIAGRYGSDFSLFTARIEGGALVAQRLDLPTSDVTVPRNCYRLNGEGVGYVIAAENGMPNSTLVAYESQIVSCDGGPETPQGPYYPEGEPMLPGSAGVHHRTEELQVWGTTRYLAITGVSCDKIYQLRKTWCARPAVSYLQANPGVKEVDLIAARAPVNAGDWLSEKQIDQWVLKRKGKDGFKADSRWVNKSFLNGVAGCWATQAVSWNVSQQGDGLYITEGAHHACGAPKAPVPVNIYEAYGRDLEVVDCAERRGDWRKSESGCPDRIKEQLMRMGTGDATLVVLNQHGRVGDYLHEGGYVSYDVASARLSKEGALDIDVVYNYAPSVYMSNCSPMSGGPAESRGFVLMRSVGVTRAREYQWMACPVY
;
A
#
# COMPACT_ATOMS: atom_id res chain seq x y z
N MET A 1 58.21 21.75 -9.93
CA MET A 1 57.02 21.78 -10.81
C MET A 1 55.99 20.80 -10.28
N TRP A 2 54.92 21.31 -9.63
CA TRP A 2 53.59 20.72 -9.36
C TRP A 2 53.04 21.43 -8.11
N LYS A 3 52.24 22.49 -8.28
CA LYS A 3 50.76 22.51 -8.36
C LYS A 3 50.07 21.94 -7.11
N TYR A 4 49.80 22.81 -6.14
CA TYR A 4 48.63 22.69 -5.27
C TYR A 4 47.76 23.95 -5.48
N LEU A 5 46.64 23.74 -6.16
CA LEU A 5 45.58 24.72 -6.36
C LEU A 5 44.56 24.48 -5.23
N VAL A 6 44.50 25.41 -4.29
CA VAL A 6 43.43 25.49 -3.29
C VAL A 6 42.21 26.07 -4.01
N ALA A 7 41.21 25.24 -4.28
CA ALA A 7 39.92 25.71 -4.78
C ALA A 7 39.09 26.21 -3.60
N ALA A 8 38.93 27.54 -3.52
CA ALA A 8 37.99 28.18 -2.62
C ALA A 8 36.56 27.84 -3.06
N VAL A 9 35.83 27.12 -2.22
CA VAL A 9 34.39 26.90 -2.37
C VAL A 9 33.69 28.21 -2.02
N VAL A 10 33.21 28.92 -3.03
CA VAL A 10 32.27 30.02 -2.85
C VAL A 10 30.93 29.41 -2.43
N VAL A 11 30.67 29.39 -1.14
CA VAL A 11 29.34 29.14 -0.59
C VAL A 11 28.49 30.35 -0.96
N VAL A 12 27.71 30.24 -2.02
CA VAL A 12 26.65 31.20 -2.32
C VAL A 12 25.58 31.03 -1.24
N ALA A 13 25.72 31.81 -0.18
CA ALA A 13 24.65 32.03 0.78
C ALA A 13 23.51 32.75 0.05
N ALA A 14 22.49 32.00 -0.34
CA ALA A 14 21.22 32.60 -0.74
C ALA A 14 20.67 33.39 0.46
N PRO A 15 20.22 34.65 0.27
CA PRO A 15 19.64 35.41 1.37
C PRO A 15 18.35 34.71 1.80
N GLN A 16 18.37 34.16 3.02
CA GLN A 16 17.17 33.78 3.75
C GLN A 16 16.36 35.06 4.00
N VAL A 17 15.45 35.36 3.08
CA VAL A 17 14.43 36.36 3.32
C VAL A 17 13.58 35.80 4.46
N ALA A 18 13.66 36.45 5.62
CA ALA A 18 12.91 36.10 6.80
C ALA A 18 11.41 36.07 6.44
N MET A 19 10.88 34.87 6.21
CA MET A 19 9.44 34.68 6.12
C MET A 19 8.90 34.97 7.51
N ALA A 20 8.12 36.04 7.65
CA ALA A 20 7.27 36.22 8.81
C ALA A 20 6.26 35.06 8.81
N GLN A 21 6.63 33.95 9.46
CA GLN A 21 5.82 32.75 9.55
C GLN A 21 4.57 33.09 10.34
N TYR A 22 3.47 33.31 9.63
CA TYR A 22 2.15 33.24 10.24
C TYR A 22 1.98 31.82 10.78
N ALA A 23 1.48 31.73 12.01
CA ALA A 23 1.12 30.44 12.56
C ALA A 23 0.04 29.81 11.66
N PRO A 24 0.19 28.52 11.29
CA PRO A 24 -0.84 27.81 10.54
C PRO A 24 -2.19 27.88 11.26
N LYS A 25 -3.27 28.06 10.50
CA LYS A 25 -4.63 28.11 11.04
C LYS A 25 -5.26 26.73 10.97
N LEU A 26 -5.75 26.20 12.09
CA LEU A 26 -6.49 24.94 12.09
C LEU A 26 -7.83 25.12 11.35
N ILE A 27 -8.06 24.31 10.32
CA ILE A 27 -9.28 24.31 9.52
C ILE A 27 -10.19 23.16 9.94
N ARG A 28 -9.62 21.98 10.20
CA ARG A 28 -10.35 20.80 10.64
C ARG A 28 -9.50 19.95 11.56
N GLU A 29 -10.07 19.54 12.68
CA GLU A 29 -9.47 18.57 13.59
C GLU A 29 -9.49 17.16 12.98
N ALA A 30 -8.57 16.32 13.42
CA ALA A 30 -8.56 14.92 13.04
C ALA A 30 -9.82 14.22 13.57
N GLU A 31 -10.46 13.45 12.69
CA GLU A 31 -11.57 12.58 13.04
C GLU A 31 -11.01 11.17 13.29
N TYR A 32 -11.41 10.59 14.42
CA TYR A 32 -11.00 9.25 14.83
C TYR A 32 -12.14 8.26 14.58
N GLY A 33 -11.76 7.05 14.19
CA GLY A 33 -12.67 5.93 14.09
C GLY A 33 -12.90 5.25 15.43
N THR A 34 -13.98 4.49 15.54
CA THR A 34 -14.32 3.70 16.73
C THR A 34 -13.68 2.33 16.65
N VAL A 35 -13.01 1.89 17.71
CA VAL A 35 -12.46 0.53 17.78
C VAL A 35 -13.59 -0.45 18.04
N ARG A 36 -13.72 -1.49 17.22
CA ARG A 36 -14.75 -2.53 17.31
C ARG A 36 -14.13 -3.92 17.24
N GLU A 37 -14.80 -4.88 17.86
CA GLU A 37 -14.52 -6.31 17.67
C GLU A 37 -15.47 -6.86 16.62
N VAL A 38 -14.96 -7.63 15.67
CA VAL A 38 -15.74 -8.37 14.67
C VAL A 38 -15.55 -9.84 14.93
N GLU A 39 -16.65 -10.55 15.21
CA GLU A 39 -16.65 -11.99 15.43
C GLU A 39 -16.90 -12.75 14.12
N GLY A 40 -16.28 -13.92 13.99
CA GLY A 40 -16.42 -14.86 12.89
C GLY A 40 -17.10 -16.15 13.32
N GLU A 41 -16.60 -17.29 12.83
CA GLU A 41 -17.18 -18.59 13.16
C GLU A 41 -16.90 -19.01 14.62
N LYS A 42 -17.83 -19.76 15.20
CA LYS A 42 -17.63 -20.52 16.43
C LYS A 42 -16.94 -21.85 16.12
N LEU A 43 -15.74 -22.05 16.63
CA LEU A 43 -14.95 -23.26 16.47
C LEU A 43 -15.00 -24.14 17.72
N MET A 44 -15.00 -25.45 17.49
CA MET A 44 -14.69 -26.43 18.54
C MET A 44 -13.19 -26.40 18.86
N ILE A 45 -12.84 -26.79 20.09
CA ILE A 45 -11.46 -26.79 20.57
C ILE A 45 -11.00 -28.23 20.83
N ALA A 46 -9.84 -28.58 20.27
CA ALA A 46 -9.05 -29.75 20.65
C ALA A 46 -7.79 -29.29 21.38
N VAL A 47 -7.43 -29.94 22.49
CA VAL A 47 -6.28 -29.52 23.33
C VAL A 47 -5.31 -30.67 23.49
N ALA A 48 -4.01 -30.41 23.35
CA ALA A 48 -2.96 -31.39 23.65
C ALA A 48 -2.97 -31.75 25.15
N ARG A 49 -2.95 -33.05 25.44
CA ARG A 49 -2.90 -33.57 26.82
C ARG A 49 -2.27 -34.94 26.87
N ASP A 50 -1.69 -35.26 28.02
CA ASP A 50 -1.12 -36.57 28.30
C ASP A 50 -2.21 -37.66 28.31
N GLY A 51 -1.86 -38.85 27.84
CA GLY A 51 -2.77 -40.00 27.78
C GLY A 51 -3.87 -39.91 26.73
N CYS A 52 -3.76 -39.00 25.75
CA CYS A 52 -4.69 -38.98 24.63
C CYS A 52 -4.60 -40.29 23.83
N PRO A 53 -5.72 -40.99 23.56
CA PRO A 53 -5.68 -42.20 22.77
C PRO A 53 -5.20 -41.90 21.34
N ALA A 54 -4.28 -42.71 20.80
CA ALA A 54 -3.71 -42.50 19.47
C ALA A 54 -4.78 -42.43 18.35
N ALA A 55 -5.89 -43.15 18.50
CA ALA A 55 -7.02 -43.10 17.57
C ALA A 55 -7.75 -41.73 17.52
N TRP A 56 -7.50 -40.85 18.48
CA TRP A 56 -8.07 -39.51 18.61
C TRP A 56 -7.02 -38.40 18.49
N GLN A 57 -5.85 -38.73 17.92
CA GLN A 57 -4.81 -37.77 17.57
C GLN A 57 -4.66 -37.68 16.04
N PRO A 58 -4.30 -36.51 15.50
CA PRO A 58 -3.91 -36.38 14.10
C PRO A 58 -2.70 -37.25 13.75
N ALA A 59 -2.56 -37.60 12.46
CA ALA A 59 -1.38 -38.26 11.95
C ALA A 59 -0.15 -37.36 12.18
N GLY A 60 0.85 -37.85 12.92
CA GLY A 60 2.03 -37.07 13.34
C GLY A 60 1.95 -36.48 14.75
N GLY A 61 0.88 -36.73 15.50
CA GLY A 61 0.70 -36.24 16.88
C GLY A 61 0.03 -34.85 16.94
N GLY A 62 -0.23 -34.36 18.15
CA GLY A 62 -0.81 -33.03 18.37
C GLY A 62 -2.01 -33.01 19.35
N PRO A 63 -2.96 -32.08 19.14
CA PRO A 63 -4.12 -31.92 20.02
C PRO A 63 -5.00 -33.17 20.10
N CYS A 64 -5.65 -33.36 21.25
CA CYS A 64 -6.54 -34.49 21.48
C CYS A 64 -7.98 -34.15 21.08
N PHE A 65 -8.60 -34.98 20.23
CA PHE A 65 -9.96 -34.79 19.71
C PHE A 65 -11.00 -35.66 20.42
N ASP A 66 -10.63 -36.39 21.47
CA ASP A 66 -11.51 -37.36 22.11
C ASP A 66 -12.72 -36.74 22.80
N THR A 67 -12.58 -35.52 23.35
CA THR A 67 -13.69 -34.70 23.87
C THR A 67 -14.67 -34.26 22.80
N LEU A 68 -14.28 -34.30 21.52
CA LEU A 68 -15.11 -33.93 20.37
C LEU A 68 -15.80 -35.13 19.72
N LYS A 69 -15.55 -36.37 20.19
CA LYS A 69 -16.08 -37.61 19.60
C LYS A 69 -17.59 -37.59 19.37
N ALA A 70 -18.36 -37.05 20.31
CA ALA A 70 -19.82 -36.99 20.21
C ALA A 70 -20.33 -35.88 19.26
N LYS A 71 -19.47 -34.96 18.85
CA LYS A 71 -19.81 -33.79 18.02
C LYS A 71 -19.33 -33.94 16.57
N LEU A 72 -18.30 -34.73 16.32
CA LEU A 72 -17.77 -34.98 14.98
C LEU A 72 -18.68 -35.92 14.19
N THR A 73 -18.91 -35.59 12.92
CA THR A 73 -19.73 -36.37 11.99
C THR A 73 -18.92 -36.70 10.73
N ALA A 74 -19.55 -37.32 9.72
CA ALA A 74 -18.92 -37.52 8.41
C ALA A 74 -18.63 -36.20 7.68
N ASN A 75 -19.33 -35.12 8.03
CA ASN A 75 -19.09 -33.81 7.43
C ASN A 75 -17.84 -33.16 8.06
N PRO A 76 -16.90 -32.66 7.25
CA PRO A 76 -15.73 -31.96 7.75
C PRO A 76 -16.11 -30.67 8.47
N VAL A 77 -15.54 -30.46 9.66
CA VAL A 77 -15.69 -29.24 10.46
C VAL A 77 -14.33 -28.66 10.80
N ARG A 78 -14.25 -27.33 10.94
CA ARG A 78 -13.02 -26.65 11.36
C ARG A 78 -12.90 -26.70 12.89
N VAL A 79 -11.73 -27.09 13.37
CA VAL A 79 -11.43 -27.24 14.80
C VAL A 79 -10.15 -26.46 15.12
N LEU A 80 -10.21 -25.68 16.20
CA LEU A 80 -9.04 -25.02 16.76
C LEU A 80 -8.26 -26.02 17.61
N GLY A 81 -7.07 -26.39 17.16
CA GLY A 81 -6.13 -27.20 17.89
C GLY A 81 -5.16 -26.36 18.72
N LEU A 82 -5.12 -26.59 20.03
CA LEU A 82 -4.25 -25.91 20.97
C LEU A 82 -3.21 -26.86 21.55
N TYR A 83 -1.97 -26.40 21.69
CA TYR A 83 -0.88 -27.19 22.27
C TYR A 83 -0.72 -26.98 23.79
N LYS A 84 -1.48 -26.05 24.36
CA LYS A 84 -1.62 -25.80 25.80
C LYS A 84 -3.09 -25.59 26.13
N ALA A 85 -3.48 -25.94 27.36
CA ALA A 85 -4.84 -25.69 27.82
C ALA A 85 -5.11 -24.18 27.90
N PRO A 86 -6.20 -23.69 27.31
CA PRO A 86 -6.55 -22.28 27.39
C PRO A 86 -7.20 -21.93 28.73
N GLU A 87 -7.10 -20.67 29.12
CA GLU A 87 -7.90 -20.08 30.19
C GLU A 87 -9.24 -19.55 29.64
N PRO A 88 -10.32 -19.54 30.45
CA PRO A 88 -11.56 -18.88 30.07
C PRO A 88 -11.33 -17.40 29.74
N ARG A 89 -11.94 -16.89 28.66
CA ARG A 89 -11.79 -15.52 28.13
C ARG A 89 -10.40 -15.18 27.61
N GLN A 90 -9.49 -16.15 27.53
CA GLN A 90 -8.20 -15.94 26.89
C GLN A 90 -8.41 -15.66 25.41
N ARG A 91 -7.73 -14.64 24.87
CA ARG A 91 -7.58 -14.47 23.42
C ARG A 91 -6.33 -15.19 22.96
N ILE A 92 -6.49 -16.20 22.11
CA ILE A 92 -5.39 -16.91 21.47
C ILE A 92 -5.02 -16.16 20.19
N ALA A 93 -3.87 -15.51 20.22
CA ALA A 93 -3.17 -14.98 19.08
C ALA A 93 -1.68 -15.35 19.23
N GLY A 94 -1.03 -15.76 18.15
CA GLY A 94 0.33 -16.29 18.23
C GLY A 94 0.81 -16.90 16.92
N ARG A 95 1.86 -17.71 17.00
CA ARG A 95 2.47 -18.33 15.83
C ARG A 95 1.70 -19.59 15.42
N TYR A 96 1.12 -19.55 14.22
CA TYR A 96 0.48 -20.69 13.60
C TYR A 96 1.45 -21.88 13.47
N GLY A 97 0.97 -23.08 13.81
CA GLY A 97 1.77 -24.31 13.79
C GLY A 97 2.51 -24.62 15.09
N SER A 98 2.70 -23.64 16.00
CA SER A 98 3.37 -23.86 17.30
C SER A 98 2.48 -23.55 18.50
N ASP A 99 1.78 -22.41 18.48
CA ASP A 99 0.92 -22.00 19.60
C ASP A 99 -0.49 -22.55 19.41
N PHE A 100 -0.97 -22.53 18.16
CA PHE A 100 -2.23 -23.12 17.74
C PHE A 100 -2.13 -23.63 16.29
N SER A 101 -3.09 -24.43 15.86
CA SER A 101 -3.27 -24.82 14.45
C SER A 101 -4.75 -25.05 14.17
N LEU A 102 -5.17 -24.83 12.93
CA LEU A 102 -6.52 -25.19 12.51
C LEU A 102 -6.50 -26.57 11.86
N PHE A 103 -7.54 -27.36 12.12
CA PHE A 103 -7.72 -28.68 11.55
C PHE A 103 -9.08 -28.77 10.87
N THR A 104 -9.13 -29.51 9.77
CA THR A 104 -10.39 -30.08 9.27
C THR A 104 -10.53 -31.47 9.89
N ALA A 105 -11.60 -31.68 10.66
CA ALA A 105 -11.86 -32.93 11.36
C ALA A 105 -13.20 -33.54 10.95
N ARG A 106 -13.23 -34.86 10.78
CA ARG A 106 -14.45 -35.65 10.55
C ARG A 106 -14.26 -37.08 11.03
N ILE A 107 -15.35 -37.83 11.09
CA ILE A 107 -15.35 -39.27 11.31
C ILE A 107 -15.54 -39.99 9.97
N GLU A 108 -14.61 -40.87 9.61
CA GLU A 108 -14.71 -41.75 8.44
C GLU A 108 -14.51 -43.20 8.88
N GLY A 109 -15.46 -44.08 8.54
CA GLY A 109 -15.37 -45.49 8.93
C GLY A 109 -15.25 -45.72 10.44
N GLY A 110 -15.75 -44.80 11.28
CA GLY A 110 -15.62 -44.85 12.74
C GLY A 110 -14.27 -44.36 13.29
N ALA A 111 -13.36 -43.90 12.44
CA ALA A 111 -12.06 -43.35 12.82
C ALA A 111 -12.02 -41.83 12.62
N LEU A 112 -11.19 -41.15 13.42
CA LEU A 112 -10.90 -39.74 13.24
C LEU A 112 -10.06 -39.52 11.97
N VAL A 113 -10.52 -38.65 11.09
CA VAL A 113 -9.72 -38.06 10.02
C VAL A 113 -9.56 -36.59 10.35
N ALA A 114 -8.41 -36.22 10.91
CA ALA A 114 -8.04 -34.85 11.24
C ALA A 114 -6.81 -34.44 10.43
N GLN A 115 -6.97 -33.44 9.57
CA GLN A 115 -5.89 -32.89 8.75
C GLN A 115 -5.64 -31.45 9.16
N ARG A 116 -4.38 -31.12 9.45
CA ARG A 116 -3.99 -29.75 9.74
C ARG A 116 -4.12 -28.93 8.45
N LEU A 117 -4.70 -27.74 8.55
CA LEU A 117 -4.67 -26.77 7.47
C LEU A 117 -3.24 -26.22 7.32
N ASP A 118 -2.84 -25.86 6.11
CA ASP A 118 -1.49 -25.33 5.87
C ASP A 118 -1.37 -23.86 6.31
N LEU A 119 -2.48 -23.12 6.25
CA LEU A 119 -2.58 -21.70 6.61
C LEU A 119 -3.75 -21.47 7.57
N PRO A 120 -3.69 -20.40 8.39
CA PRO A 120 -4.83 -19.97 9.18
C PRO A 120 -5.93 -19.41 8.26
N THR A 121 -7.03 -20.14 8.15
CA THR A 121 -8.26 -19.66 7.51
C THR A 121 -9.16 -18.98 8.53
N SER A 122 -9.96 -17.98 8.12
CA SER A 122 -10.98 -17.40 8.97
C SER A 122 -12.24 -17.04 8.18
N ASP A 123 -13.37 -17.05 8.88
CA ASP A 123 -14.67 -16.56 8.41
C ASP A 123 -15.04 -15.21 9.04
N VAL A 124 -14.07 -14.49 9.63
CA VAL A 124 -14.25 -13.09 10.01
C VAL A 124 -14.48 -12.26 8.75
N THR A 125 -15.62 -11.56 8.73
CA THR A 125 -16.06 -10.71 7.63
C THR A 125 -16.13 -9.25 8.08
N VAL A 126 -15.04 -8.51 7.88
CA VAL A 126 -14.94 -7.12 8.35
C VAL A 126 -15.80 -6.20 7.47
N PRO A 127 -16.62 -5.31 8.07
CA PRO A 127 -17.40 -4.32 7.31
C PRO A 127 -16.51 -3.40 6.47
N ARG A 128 -17.02 -2.92 5.33
CA ARG A 128 -16.27 -2.10 4.36
C ARG A 128 -15.77 -0.76 4.91
N ASN A 129 -16.49 -0.17 5.86
CA ASN A 129 -16.11 1.07 6.54
C ASN A 129 -15.12 0.84 7.69
N CYS A 130 -14.69 -0.40 7.91
CA CYS A 130 -13.74 -0.76 8.95
C CYS A 130 -12.39 -1.14 8.37
N TYR A 131 -11.36 -0.91 9.17
CA TYR A 131 -9.97 -1.01 8.78
C TYR A 131 -9.19 -1.88 9.76
N ARG A 132 -8.20 -2.61 9.26
CA ARG A 132 -7.32 -3.39 10.12
C ARG A 132 -6.40 -2.47 10.92
N LEU A 133 -6.22 -2.81 12.18
CA LEU A 133 -5.29 -2.14 13.09
C LEU A 133 -3.89 -2.79 13.04
N ASN A 134 -2.88 -2.05 13.49
CA ASN A 134 -1.51 -2.52 13.44
C ASN A 134 -1.28 -3.62 14.49
N GLY A 135 -0.81 -4.79 14.08
CA GLY A 135 -0.63 -5.95 14.98
C GLY A 135 -1.92 -6.71 15.30
N GLU A 136 -3.08 -6.24 14.86
CA GLU A 136 -4.37 -6.88 15.11
C GLU A 136 -4.77 -7.78 13.93
N GLY A 137 -4.28 -9.02 13.98
CA GLY A 137 -4.77 -10.12 13.14
C GLY A 137 -5.98 -10.83 13.75
N VAL A 138 -6.51 -11.81 13.02
CA VAL A 138 -7.53 -12.72 13.57
C VAL A 138 -6.93 -13.50 14.75
N GLY A 139 -7.67 -13.53 15.85
CA GLY A 139 -7.40 -14.37 17.01
C GLY A 139 -8.64 -15.17 17.38
N TYR A 140 -8.52 -15.97 18.43
CA TYR A 140 -9.59 -16.86 18.88
C TYR A 140 -9.90 -16.58 20.35
N VAL A 141 -11.08 -16.04 20.63
CA VAL A 141 -11.52 -15.75 22.00
C VAL A 141 -12.16 -16.99 22.59
N ILE A 142 -11.61 -17.47 23.70
CA ILE A 142 -12.05 -18.69 24.37
C ILE A 142 -13.26 -18.36 25.25
N ALA A 143 -14.37 -19.02 24.99
CA ALA A 143 -15.63 -18.84 25.68
C ALA A 143 -16.22 -20.18 26.10
N ALA A 144 -17.17 -20.13 27.02
CA ALA A 144 -17.92 -21.31 27.41
C ALA A 144 -19.11 -21.51 26.45
N GLU A 145 -19.35 -22.72 25.98
CA GLU A 145 -20.29 -23.06 24.89
C GLU A 145 -21.72 -22.51 25.07
N ASN A 146 -22.12 -22.23 26.32
CA ASN A 146 -23.40 -21.63 26.71
C ASN A 146 -23.25 -20.54 27.79
N GLY A 147 -22.09 -19.89 27.91
CA GLY A 147 -21.82 -18.88 28.95
C GLY A 147 -21.74 -19.43 30.39
N MET A 148 -21.88 -20.74 30.58
CA MET A 148 -21.80 -21.41 31.89
C MET A 148 -20.36 -21.80 32.23
N PRO A 149 -19.86 -21.51 33.45
CA PRO A 149 -18.46 -21.78 33.86
C PRO A 149 -17.99 -23.23 33.71
N ASN A 150 -18.93 -24.19 33.69
CA ASN A 150 -18.64 -25.63 33.61
C ASN A 150 -19.03 -26.27 32.26
N SER A 151 -19.26 -25.46 31.22
CA SER A 151 -19.59 -25.96 29.87
C SER A 151 -18.32 -26.17 29.03
N THR A 152 -18.43 -26.95 27.94
CA THR A 152 -17.34 -27.16 26.98
C THR A 152 -16.78 -25.82 26.52
N LEU A 153 -15.46 -25.71 26.41
CA LEU A 153 -14.86 -24.51 25.82
C LEU A 153 -15.05 -24.52 24.30
N VAL A 154 -15.34 -23.35 23.76
CA VAL A 154 -15.44 -23.03 22.33
C VAL A 154 -14.60 -21.80 22.05
N ALA A 155 -14.21 -21.62 20.80
CA ALA A 155 -13.45 -20.46 20.37
C ALA A 155 -14.27 -19.66 19.36
N TYR A 156 -14.37 -18.35 19.55
CA TYR A 156 -14.92 -17.44 18.55
C TYR A 156 -13.76 -16.79 17.81
N GLU A 157 -13.76 -16.87 16.48
CA GLU A 157 -12.84 -16.05 15.69
C GLU A 157 -13.15 -14.58 15.93
N SER A 158 -12.12 -13.77 16.13
CA SER A 158 -12.26 -12.36 16.49
C SER A 158 -11.14 -11.52 15.90
N GLN A 159 -11.52 -10.38 15.31
CA GLN A 159 -10.59 -9.36 14.86
C GLN A 159 -10.97 -7.99 15.42
N ILE A 160 -9.98 -7.29 15.97
CA ILE A 160 -10.13 -5.91 16.41
C ILE A 160 -9.83 -4.98 15.23
N VAL A 161 -10.76 -4.07 14.93
CA VAL A 161 -10.73 -3.15 13.79
C VAL A 161 -11.06 -1.73 14.24
N SER A 162 -10.77 -0.73 13.41
CA SER A 162 -11.29 0.63 13.58
C SER A 162 -12.27 0.95 12.46
N CYS A 163 -13.47 1.39 12.82
CA CYS A 163 -14.53 1.73 11.88
C CYS A 163 -14.67 3.25 11.74
N ASP A 164 -15.01 3.69 10.53
CA ASP A 164 -15.26 5.10 10.19
C ASP A 164 -14.05 6.04 10.29
N GLY A 165 -12.85 5.52 10.54
CA GLY A 165 -11.62 6.32 10.60
C GLY A 165 -10.38 5.54 11.01
N GLY A 166 -9.33 6.28 11.33
CA GLY A 166 -8.11 5.73 11.95
C GLY A 166 -8.25 5.67 13.48
N PRO A 167 -7.50 4.79 14.17
CA PRO A 167 -7.50 4.76 15.63
C PRO A 167 -6.92 6.05 16.23
N GLU A 168 -7.32 6.36 17.46
CA GLU A 168 -6.71 7.43 18.26
C GLU A 168 -5.21 7.20 18.49
N THR A 169 -4.82 5.95 18.72
CA THR A 169 -3.42 5.57 18.90
C THR A 169 -2.88 4.77 17.71
N PRO A 170 -1.65 5.06 17.21
CA PRO A 170 -1.07 4.36 16.07
C PRO A 170 -0.67 2.91 16.39
N GLN A 171 -0.53 2.59 17.68
CA GLN A 171 -0.10 1.28 18.19
C GLN A 171 -1.00 0.88 19.36
N GLY A 172 -1.25 -0.42 19.48
CA GLY A 172 -2.05 -0.98 20.56
C GLY A 172 -1.39 -0.88 21.94
N PRO A 173 -2.06 -1.38 23.00
CA PRO A 173 -3.26 -2.22 22.95
C PRO A 173 -4.52 -1.45 22.56
N TYR A 174 -5.39 -2.10 21.78
CA TYR A 174 -6.68 -1.54 21.36
C TYR A 174 -7.81 -2.15 22.20
N TYR A 175 -8.76 -1.31 22.61
CA TYR A 175 -9.90 -1.71 23.44
C TYR A 175 -11.19 -1.53 22.63
N PRO A 176 -11.84 -2.61 22.19
CA PRO A 176 -13.11 -2.54 21.49
C PRO A 176 -14.19 -1.83 22.30
N GLU A 177 -14.98 -1.00 21.64
CA GLU A 177 -16.13 -0.31 22.19
C GLU A 177 -17.44 -1.01 21.81
N GLY A 178 -18.30 -1.23 22.80
CA GLY A 178 -19.62 -1.85 22.62
C GLY A 178 -19.56 -3.36 22.34
N GLU A 179 -20.72 -3.92 21.98
CA GLU A 179 -20.85 -5.34 21.68
C GLU A 179 -20.14 -5.73 20.37
N PRO A 180 -19.60 -6.96 20.27
CA PRO A 180 -18.98 -7.46 19.06
C PRO A 180 -19.94 -7.45 17.87
N MET A 181 -19.41 -7.12 16.71
CA MET A 181 -20.14 -7.20 15.45
C MET A 181 -20.20 -8.65 15.01
N LEU A 182 -21.40 -9.23 15.04
CA LEU A 182 -21.63 -10.61 14.61
C LEU A 182 -21.59 -10.75 13.08
N PRO A 183 -21.28 -11.96 12.57
CA PRO A 183 -21.40 -12.26 11.14
C PRO A 183 -22.83 -11.96 10.66
N GLY A 184 -22.98 -10.99 9.76
CA GLY A 184 -24.28 -10.45 9.34
C GLY A 184 -24.49 -10.56 7.84
N SER A 185 -25.56 -11.23 7.44
CA SER A 185 -25.87 -11.79 6.11
C SER A 185 -26.19 -10.80 4.98
N ALA A 186 -25.77 -9.54 5.05
CA ALA A 186 -25.98 -8.56 3.97
C ALA A 186 -24.96 -7.42 4.04
N GLY A 187 -23.97 -7.46 3.14
CA GLY A 187 -22.96 -6.42 2.99
C GLY A 187 -21.81 -6.90 2.10
N VAL A 188 -21.07 -5.97 1.50
CA VAL A 188 -19.76 -6.29 0.92
C VAL A 188 -18.76 -6.29 2.07
N HIS A 189 -18.31 -7.46 2.48
CA HIS A 189 -17.35 -7.63 3.56
C HIS A 189 -15.95 -7.91 3.03
N HIS A 190 -14.94 -7.50 3.81
CA HIS A 190 -13.59 -8.00 3.63
C HIS A 190 -13.47 -9.35 4.32
N ARG A 191 -13.27 -10.42 3.55
CA ARG A 191 -12.92 -11.72 4.12
C ARG A 191 -11.47 -11.69 4.58
N THR A 192 -11.25 -11.94 5.86
CA THR A 192 -9.90 -12.00 6.42
C THR A 192 -9.38 -13.43 6.33
N GLU A 193 -8.37 -13.67 5.49
CA GLU A 193 -7.75 -14.99 5.34
C GLU A 193 -6.30 -14.88 4.89
N GLU A 194 -5.50 -15.91 5.17
CA GLU A 194 -4.16 -16.05 4.63
C GLU A 194 -4.16 -17.01 3.44
N LEU A 195 -3.57 -16.58 2.32
CA LEU A 195 -3.55 -17.32 1.06
C LEU A 195 -2.12 -17.52 0.56
N GLN A 196 -1.81 -18.74 0.14
CA GLN A 196 -0.67 -18.97 -0.74
C GLN A 196 -1.14 -18.75 -2.19
N VAL A 197 -0.73 -17.63 -2.78
CA VAL A 197 -1.07 -17.33 -4.17
C VAL A 197 0.03 -17.88 -5.06
N TRP A 198 -0.36 -18.65 -6.07
CA TRP A 198 0.54 -19.26 -7.03
C TRP A 198 0.35 -18.65 -8.42
N GLY A 199 1.46 -18.33 -9.07
CA GLY A 199 1.47 -17.87 -10.45
C GLY A 199 1.35 -19.03 -11.43
N THR A 200 1.56 -18.72 -12.70
CA THR A 200 1.60 -19.75 -13.75
C THR A 200 2.92 -20.53 -13.67
N THR A 201 2.84 -21.83 -13.94
CA THR A 201 4.03 -22.67 -14.10
C THR A 201 4.80 -22.21 -15.35
N ARG A 202 6.10 -21.98 -15.16
CA ARG A 202 7.04 -21.54 -16.20
C ARG A 202 8.13 -22.57 -16.43
N TYR A 203 8.71 -22.52 -17.62
CA TYR A 203 9.86 -23.36 -17.93
C TYR A 203 11.09 -22.92 -17.14
N LEU A 204 11.87 -23.88 -16.69
CA LEU A 204 13.10 -23.66 -15.93
C LEU A 204 14.33 -24.16 -16.71
N ALA A 205 15.34 -23.32 -16.78
CA ALA A 205 16.69 -23.66 -17.21
C ALA A 205 17.59 -23.86 -15.98
N ILE A 206 18.22 -25.02 -15.87
CA ILE A 206 19.03 -25.41 -14.71
C ILE A 206 20.50 -25.61 -15.07
N THR A 207 21.40 -25.52 -14.10
CA THR A 207 22.83 -25.81 -14.26
C THR A 207 23.23 -27.05 -13.47
N GLY A 208 24.45 -27.55 -13.67
CA GLY A 208 24.99 -28.66 -12.88
C GLY A 208 24.42 -30.04 -13.21
N VAL A 209 23.70 -30.18 -14.33
CA VAL A 209 23.16 -31.45 -14.82
C VAL A 209 23.74 -31.78 -16.19
N SER A 210 23.86 -33.07 -16.50
CA SER A 210 24.15 -33.51 -17.88
C SER A 210 22.97 -33.13 -18.77
N CYS A 211 23.26 -32.49 -19.90
CA CYS A 211 22.24 -31.98 -20.82
C CYS A 211 22.67 -32.21 -22.27
N ASP A 212 21.79 -32.81 -23.07
CA ASP A 212 22.06 -32.98 -24.49
C ASP A 212 22.26 -31.63 -25.17
N LYS A 213 23.17 -31.58 -26.15
CA LYS A 213 23.53 -30.34 -26.86
C LYS A 213 22.31 -29.62 -27.47
N ILE A 214 21.28 -30.36 -27.83
CA ILE A 214 20.04 -29.82 -28.40
C ILE A 214 19.23 -28.98 -27.39
N TYR A 215 19.36 -29.25 -26.08
CA TYR A 215 18.66 -28.57 -24.99
C TYR A 215 19.53 -27.54 -24.26
N GLN A 216 20.80 -27.44 -24.67
CA GLN A 216 21.82 -26.65 -23.99
C GLN A 216 21.77 -25.18 -24.42
N LEU A 217 21.68 -24.29 -23.45
CA LEU A 217 21.70 -22.84 -23.63
C LEU A 217 22.96 -22.26 -22.99
N ARG A 218 23.58 -21.28 -23.67
CA ARG A 218 24.78 -20.56 -23.18
C ARG A 218 25.87 -21.48 -22.61
N LYS A 219 26.04 -22.68 -23.18
CA LYS A 219 27.00 -23.74 -22.82
C LYS A 219 26.80 -24.43 -21.45
N THR A 220 26.07 -23.88 -20.49
CA THR A 220 25.99 -24.49 -19.14
C THR A 220 24.57 -24.71 -18.61
N TRP A 221 23.55 -24.15 -19.26
CA TRP A 221 22.16 -24.31 -18.83
C TRP A 221 21.43 -25.36 -19.65
N CYS A 222 20.62 -26.16 -18.99
CA CYS A 222 19.74 -27.13 -19.60
C CYS A 222 18.30 -26.63 -19.55
N ALA A 223 17.68 -26.39 -20.72
CA ALA A 223 16.30 -25.93 -20.84
C ALA A 223 15.43 -26.94 -21.60
N ARG A 224 15.59 -28.23 -21.26
CA ARG A 224 14.93 -29.34 -21.95
C ARG A 224 13.41 -29.15 -22.09
N PRO A 225 12.64 -28.76 -21.06
CA PRO A 225 11.21 -28.52 -21.21
C PRO A 225 10.85 -27.45 -22.23
N ALA A 226 11.47 -26.27 -22.14
CA ALA A 226 11.19 -25.13 -23.02
C ALA A 226 11.54 -25.42 -24.49
N VAL A 227 12.69 -26.06 -24.71
CA VAL A 227 13.15 -26.43 -26.05
C VAL A 227 12.24 -27.51 -26.64
N SER A 228 11.87 -28.54 -25.86
CA SER A 228 10.96 -29.60 -26.31
C SER A 228 9.59 -29.02 -26.69
N TYR A 229 9.06 -28.09 -25.90
CA TYR A 229 7.83 -27.39 -26.22
C TYR A 229 7.91 -26.61 -27.54
N LEU A 230 9.00 -25.84 -27.74
CA LEU A 230 9.20 -25.16 -29.02
C LEU A 230 9.35 -26.17 -30.16
N GLN A 231 10.11 -27.25 -30.03
CA GLN A 231 10.22 -28.26 -31.09
C GLN A 231 8.84 -28.86 -31.47
N ALA A 232 7.99 -29.12 -30.49
CA ALA A 232 6.64 -29.64 -30.70
C ALA A 232 5.64 -28.60 -31.25
N ASN A 233 5.91 -27.29 -31.11
CA ASN A 233 4.99 -26.23 -31.51
C ASN A 233 5.62 -25.24 -32.52
N PRO A 234 5.78 -25.61 -33.80
CA PRO A 234 6.48 -24.80 -34.81
C PRO A 234 5.97 -23.36 -34.98
N GLY A 235 4.67 -23.12 -34.73
CA GLY A 235 4.06 -21.80 -34.80
C GLY A 235 4.49 -20.83 -33.69
N VAL A 236 5.03 -21.34 -32.57
CA VAL A 236 5.51 -20.52 -31.45
C VAL A 236 6.95 -20.06 -31.72
N LYS A 237 7.17 -18.74 -31.71
CA LYS A 237 8.48 -18.13 -32.00
C LYS A 237 9.37 -17.97 -30.76
N GLU A 238 8.75 -17.72 -29.61
CA GLU A 238 9.45 -17.48 -28.35
C GLU A 238 8.64 -17.94 -27.14
N VAL A 239 9.33 -18.25 -26.03
CA VAL A 239 8.73 -18.56 -24.72
C VAL A 239 9.51 -17.88 -23.59
N ASP A 240 8.80 -17.56 -22.51
CA ASP A 240 9.42 -17.10 -21.26
C ASP A 240 10.17 -18.27 -20.61
N LEU A 241 11.35 -17.98 -20.08
CA LEU A 241 12.25 -18.96 -19.50
C LEU A 241 12.90 -18.37 -18.25
N ILE A 242 12.70 -19.03 -17.12
CA ILE A 242 13.44 -18.72 -15.90
C ILE A 242 14.71 -19.55 -15.87
N ALA A 243 15.83 -18.97 -15.43
CA ALA A 243 17.09 -19.67 -15.28
C ALA A 243 17.55 -19.64 -13.83
N ALA A 244 17.80 -20.81 -13.24
CA ALA A 244 18.43 -20.91 -11.93
C ALA A 244 19.93 -20.63 -12.05
N ARG A 245 20.44 -19.77 -11.16
CA ARG A 245 21.87 -19.40 -11.13
C ARG A 245 22.76 -20.49 -10.52
N ALA A 246 22.17 -21.44 -9.80
CA ALA A 246 22.83 -22.58 -9.18
C ALA A 246 22.11 -23.89 -9.55
N PRO A 247 22.71 -25.06 -9.31
CA PRO A 247 22.02 -26.34 -9.40
C PRO A 247 20.85 -26.40 -8.41
N VAL A 248 19.73 -27.00 -8.83
CA VAL A 248 18.48 -27.08 -8.05
C VAL A 248 17.80 -28.43 -8.25
N ASN A 249 16.99 -28.84 -7.27
CA ASN A 249 16.18 -30.04 -7.27
C ASN A 249 14.68 -29.72 -7.15
N ALA A 250 13.83 -30.72 -7.42
CA ALA A 250 12.40 -30.59 -7.14
C ALA A 250 12.16 -30.40 -5.63
N GLY A 251 11.29 -29.46 -5.30
CA GLY A 251 11.00 -29.02 -3.92
C GLY A 251 11.80 -27.80 -3.47
N ASP A 252 12.84 -27.39 -4.22
CA ASP A 252 13.63 -26.21 -3.87
C ASP A 252 12.82 -24.91 -4.03
N TRP A 253 13.10 -23.95 -3.15
CA TRP A 253 12.55 -22.60 -3.20
C TRP A 253 13.65 -21.58 -3.49
N LEU A 254 13.49 -20.83 -4.56
CA LEU A 254 14.45 -19.82 -5.00
C LEU A 254 13.93 -18.41 -4.72
N SER A 255 14.83 -17.52 -4.33
CA SER A 255 14.56 -16.08 -4.25
C SER A 255 14.82 -15.38 -5.60
N GLU A 256 14.35 -14.14 -5.72
CA GLU A 256 14.53 -13.33 -6.92
C GLU A 256 16.02 -13.16 -7.33
N LYS A 257 16.93 -13.18 -6.34
CA LYS A 257 18.38 -13.04 -6.55
C LYS A 257 19.04 -14.31 -7.11
N GLN A 258 18.38 -15.46 -6.97
CA GLN A 258 18.88 -16.77 -7.39
C GLN A 258 18.41 -17.17 -8.80
N ILE A 259 17.59 -16.33 -9.43
CA ILE A 259 17.04 -16.57 -10.76
C ILE A 259 17.35 -15.43 -11.73
N ASP A 260 17.40 -15.75 -13.01
CA ASP A 260 17.37 -14.81 -14.13
C ASP A 260 16.13 -15.04 -14.98
N GLN A 261 15.63 -13.99 -15.64
CA GLN A 261 14.54 -14.09 -16.59
C GLN A 261 15.06 -13.91 -18.01
N TRP A 262 14.79 -14.90 -18.86
CA TRP A 262 15.18 -14.93 -20.26
C TRP A 262 13.97 -15.15 -21.17
N VAL A 263 14.15 -14.80 -22.43
CA VAL A 263 13.26 -15.22 -23.52
C VAL A 263 14.01 -16.23 -24.38
N LEU A 264 13.46 -17.43 -24.48
CA LEU A 264 13.96 -18.47 -25.36
C LEU A 264 13.35 -18.30 -26.74
N LYS A 265 14.19 -18.10 -27.75
CA LYS A 265 13.81 -17.90 -29.15
C LYS A 265 14.44 -18.95 -30.05
N ARG A 266 13.78 -19.25 -31.16
CA ARG A 266 14.38 -20.04 -32.24
C ARG A 266 15.48 -19.26 -32.95
N LYS A 267 16.49 -19.99 -33.41
CA LYS A 267 17.60 -19.50 -34.23
C LYS A 267 17.83 -20.47 -35.39
N GLY A 268 17.30 -20.15 -36.57
CA GLY A 268 17.47 -20.99 -37.77
C GLY A 268 16.79 -22.37 -37.64
N LYS A 269 17.25 -23.34 -38.44
CA LYS A 269 16.60 -24.67 -38.55
C LYS A 269 16.65 -25.51 -37.27
N ASP A 270 17.71 -25.42 -36.46
CA ASP A 270 17.92 -26.31 -35.29
C ASP A 270 18.45 -25.62 -34.02
N GLY A 271 18.54 -24.29 -34.01
CA GLY A 271 19.15 -23.54 -32.90
C GLY A 271 18.14 -22.87 -31.97
N PHE A 272 18.54 -22.69 -30.71
CA PHE A 272 17.83 -21.85 -29.74
C PHE A 272 18.76 -20.78 -29.15
N LYS A 273 18.19 -19.63 -28.79
CA LYS A 273 18.90 -18.52 -28.17
C LYS A 273 18.10 -18.00 -26.98
N ALA A 274 18.77 -17.75 -25.85
CA ALA A 274 18.18 -17.10 -24.68
C ALA A 274 18.68 -15.67 -24.53
N ASP A 275 17.78 -14.70 -24.69
CA ASP A 275 18.03 -13.27 -24.50
C ASP A 275 17.58 -12.86 -23.09
N SER A 276 18.38 -12.05 -22.38
CA SER A 276 17.99 -11.55 -21.05
C SER A 276 16.88 -10.50 -21.14
N ARG A 277 15.88 -10.55 -20.26
CA ARG A 277 14.88 -9.47 -20.07
C ARG A 277 15.17 -8.68 -18.79
N TRP A 278 14.90 -7.37 -18.84
CA TRP A 278 15.11 -6.41 -17.74
C TRP A 278 13.77 -5.81 -17.29
N VAL A 279 12.82 -6.68 -16.93
CA VAL A 279 11.50 -6.28 -16.42
C VAL A 279 11.27 -7.03 -15.10
N ASN A 280 10.31 -6.57 -14.28
CA ASN A 280 9.87 -7.27 -13.07
C ASN A 280 9.78 -8.79 -13.32
N LYS A 281 10.60 -9.56 -12.59
CA LYS A 281 10.71 -11.02 -12.77
C LYS A 281 9.44 -11.77 -12.35
N SER A 282 8.68 -11.14 -11.46
CA SER A 282 7.41 -11.65 -10.98
C SER A 282 6.27 -11.21 -11.88
N PHE A 283 5.43 -12.17 -12.27
CA PHE A 283 4.13 -11.92 -12.90
C PHE A 283 2.97 -12.29 -11.96
N LEU A 284 3.25 -12.47 -10.67
CA LEU A 284 2.25 -12.83 -9.69
C LEU A 284 1.27 -11.67 -9.54
N ASN A 285 0.03 -11.90 -9.98
CA ASN A 285 -1.04 -10.93 -9.80
C ASN A 285 -1.55 -11.02 -8.36
N GLY A 286 -1.71 -9.86 -7.71
CA GLY A 286 -2.35 -9.79 -6.41
C GLY A 286 -3.82 -10.22 -6.50
N VAL A 287 -4.31 -10.85 -5.45
CA VAL A 287 -5.74 -11.15 -5.27
C VAL A 287 -6.43 -9.89 -4.75
N ALA A 288 -7.59 -9.55 -5.30
CA ALA A 288 -8.34 -8.36 -4.88
C ALA A 288 -8.66 -8.43 -3.37
N GLY A 289 -8.37 -7.36 -2.63
CA GLY A 289 -8.55 -7.33 -1.18
C GLY A 289 -7.43 -8.02 -0.38
N CYS A 290 -6.35 -8.44 -1.05
CA CYS A 290 -5.19 -9.07 -0.42
C CYS A 290 -3.90 -8.33 -0.74
N TRP A 291 -2.93 -8.40 0.16
CA TRP A 291 -1.58 -7.87 -0.03
C TRP A 291 -0.54 -8.95 0.28
N ALA A 292 0.55 -8.96 -0.47
CA ALA A 292 1.66 -9.86 -0.19
C ALA A 292 2.30 -9.53 1.16
N THR A 293 2.44 -10.51 2.04
CA THR A 293 3.13 -10.37 3.33
C THR A 293 4.58 -10.84 3.27
N GLN A 294 4.96 -11.50 2.17
CA GLN A 294 6.31 -11.98 1.90
C GLN A 294 6.73 -11.60 0.49
N ALA A 295 8.03 -11.54 0.26
CA ALA A 295 8.57 -11.42 -1.09
C ALA A 295 8.19 -12.67 -1.91
N VAL A 296 8.01 -12.47 -3.22
CA VAL A 296 7.76 -13.58 -4.15
C VAL A 296 8.94 -14.55 -4.12
N SER A 297 8.63 -15.84 -4.05
CA SER A 297 9.56 -16.94 -4.12
C SER A 297 9.17 -17.87 -5.27
N TRP A 298 10.08 -18.74 -5.69
CA TRP A 298 9.92 -19.59 -6.85
C TRP A 298 10.13 -21.05 -6.48
N ASN A 299 9.05 -21.84 -6.49
CA ASN A 299 9.07 -23.27 -6.19
C ASN A 299 9.45 -24.07 -7.45
N VAL A 300 10.46 -24.92 -7.32
CA VAL A 300 10.90 -25.84 -8.37
C VAL A 300 10.10 -27.14 -8.28
N SER A 301 9.43 -27.52 -9.36
CA SER A 301 8.63 -28.74 -9.43
C SER A 301 9.12 -29.66 -10.54
N GLN A 302 9.05 -30.98 -10.31
CA GLN A 302 9.28 -31.97 -11.36
C GLN A 302 7.99 -32.21 -12.13
N GLN A 303 8.08 -32.15 -13.46
CA GLN A 303 7.04 -32.64 -14.37
C GLN A 303 7.70 -33.55 -15.41
N GLY A 304 6.91 -34.33 -16.14
CA GLY A 304 7.40 -35.50 -16.89
C GLY A 304 8.73 -35.32 -17.66
N ASP A 305 8.91 -34.19 -18.35
CA ASP A 305 10.06 -33.90 -19.21
C ASP A 305 11.17 -33.05 -18.56
N GLY A 306 11.02 -32.63 -17.30
CA GLY A 306 12.06 -31.92 -16.56
C GLY A 306 11.56 -31.09 -15.37
N LEU A 307 12.41 -30.17 -14.93
CA LEU A 307 12.07 -29.23 -13.87
C LEU A 307 11.36 -28.00 -14.45
N TYR A 308 10.35 -27.55 -13.72
CA TYR A 308 9.57 -26.35 -13.96
C TYR A 308 9.62 -25.47 -12.73
N ILE A 309 9.20 -24.22 -12.87
CA ILE A 309 9.21 -23.28 -11.77
C ILE A 309 7.90 -22.51 -11.70
N THR A 310 7.36 -22.39 -10.50
CA THR A 310 6.12 -21.66 -10.23
C THR A 310 6.43 -20.59 -9.19
N GLU A 311 6.11 -19.33 -9.50
CA GLU A 311 6.22 -18.27 -8.50
C GLU A 311 5.07 -18.36 -7.51
N GLY A 312 5.33 -18.00 -6.26
CA GLY A 312 4.31 -17.92 -5.24
C GLY A 312 4.67 -16.91 -4.17
N ALA A 313 3.66 -16.40 -3.48
CA ALA A 313 3.86 -15.56 -2.32
C ALA A 313 2.70 -15.74 -1.34
N HIS A 314 3.03 -15.60 -0.06
CA HIS A 314 2.05 -15.53 0.99
C HIS A 314 1.34 -14.17 0.97
N HIS A 315 0.01 -14.20 1.00
CA HIS A 315 -0.85 -13.03 1.01
C HIS A 315 -1.73 -13.03 2.25
N ALA A 316 -1.96 -11.84 2.80
CA ALA A 316 -3.01 -11.62 3.77
C ALA A 316 -4.14 -10.84 3.09
N CYS A 317 -5.35 -11.36 3.23
CA CYS A 317 -6.59 -10.75 2.78
C CYS A 317 -7.31 -10.13 3.98
N GLY A 318 -8.10 -9.09 3.73
CA GLY A 318 -8.94 -8.50 4.76
C GLY A 318 -9.09 -6.99 4.57
N ALA A 319 -9.52 -6.33 5.65
CA ALA A 319 -9.70 -4.89 5.63
C ALA A 319 -8.38 -4.15 5.35
N PRO A 320 -8.42 -3.03 4.59
CA PRO A 320 -7.24 -2.21 4.37
C PRO A 320 -6.71 -1.65 5.69
N LYS A 321 -5.43 -1.25 5.71
CA LYS A 321 -4.82 -0.63 6.91
C LYS A 321 -5.58 0.66 7.27
N ALA A 322 -5.81 0.85 8.57
CA ALA A 322 -6.46 2.05 9.08
C ALA A 322 -5.78 3.32 8.56
N PRO A 323 -6.58 4.30 8.06
CA PRO A 323 -6.03 5.57 7.63
C PRO A 323 -5.44 6.30 8.84
N VAL A 324 -4.65 7.30 8.51
CA VAL A 324 -3.95 8.15 9.46
C VAL A 324 -4.88 9.30 9.81
N PRO A 325 -5.29 9.49 11.08
CA PRO A 325 -6.02 10.70 11.45
C PRO A 325 -5.14 11.92 11.15
N VAL A 326 -5.72 12.93 10.50
CA VAL A 326 -5.01 14.14 10.07
C VAL A 326 -5.73 15.41 10.52
N ASN A 327 -4.97 16.32 11.12
CA ASN A 327 -5.39 17.71 11.27
C ASN A 327 -5.18 18.42 9.94
N ILE A 328 -6.15 19.21 9.51
CA ILE A 328 -6.04 20.05 8.33
C ILE A 328 -5.74 21.48 8.78
N TYR A 329 -4.58 21.98 8.37
CA TYR A 329 -4.19 23.37 8.63
C TYR A 329 -4.11 24.14 7.32
N GLU A 330 -4.53 25.39 7.34
CA GLU A 330 -4.14 26.38 6.36
C GLU A 330 -2.75 26.90 6.71
N ALA A 331 -1.78 26.56 5.86
CA ALA A 331 -0.42 27.06 5.94
C ALA A 331 -0.20 28.15 4.89
N TYR A 332 0.78 29.01 5.15
CA TYR A 332 1.04 30.19 4.34
C TYR A 332 2.43 30.15 3.72
N GLY A 333 2.53 30.60 2.48
CA GLY A 333 3.75 30.63 1.68
C GLY A 333 4.27 32.04 1.45
N ARG A 334 4.82 32.27 0.25
CA ARG A 334 5.37 33.57 -0.14
C ARG A 334 4.28 34.62 -0.36
N ASP A 335 4.69 35.87 -0.21
CA ASP A 335 3.90 37.03 -0.65
C ASP A 335 4.20 37.31 -2.13
N LEU A 336 3.15 37.40 -2.94
CA LEU A 336 3.21 37.95 -4.28
C LEU A 336 2.66 39.37 -4.30
N GLU A 337 3.18 40.14 -5.24
CA GLU A 337 2.69 41.49 -5.51
C GLU A 337 1.36 41.42 -6.27
N VAL A 338 0.48 42.38 -5.97
CA VAL A 338 -0.89 42.41 -6.50
C VAL A 338 -1.05 43.61 -7.41
N VAL A 339 -1.63 43.38 -8.58
CA VAL A 339 -2.03 44.44 -9.50
C VAL A 339 -3.54 44.37 -9.71
N ASP A 340 -4.26 45.40 -9.27
CA ASP A 340 -5.70 45.50 -9.48
C ASP A 340 -5.98 46.02 -10.89
N CYS A 341 -6.62 45.19 -11.71
CA CYS A 341 -7.00 45.49 -13.10
C CYS A 341 -8.52 45.42 -13.32
N ALA A 342 -9.31 45.50 -12.25
CA ALA A 342 -10.76 45.32 -12.28
C ALA A 342 -11.54 46.40 -13.05
N GLU A 343 -10.94 47.58 -13.28
CA GLU A 343 -11.69 48.77 -13.71
C GLU A 343 -12.18 48.75 -15.19
N ARG A 344 -11.82 47.78 -16.05
CA ARG A 344 -12.18 47.85 -17.49
C ARG A 344 -12.50 46.52 -18.18
N ARG A 345 -13.48 46.57 -19.09
CA ARG A 345 -13.96 45.46 -19.91
C ARG A 345 -12.90 45.02 -20.93
N GLY A 346 -12.58 43.73 -20.97
CA GLY A 346 -11.72 43.14 -22.00
C GLY A 346 -10.64 42.24 -21.41
N ASP A 347 -9.73 41.80 -22.27
CA ASP A 347 -8.56 41.01 -21.88
C ASP A 347 -7.51 41.94 -21.24
N TRP A 348 -7.21 41.75 -19.95
CA TRP A 348 -6.26 42.58 -19.19
C TRP A 348 -4.84 42.55 -19.78
N ARG A 349 -4.52 41.58 -20.63
CA ARG A 349 -3.21 41.49 -21.30
C ARG A 349 -3.03 42.54 -22.39
N LYS A 350 -4.12 43.13 -22.89
CA LYS A 350 -4.08 44.11 -23.98
C LYS A 350 -3.80 45.51 -23.43
N SER A 351 -3.02 46.30 -24.17
CA SER A 351 -2.71 47.70 -23.83
C SER A 351 -3.96 48.55 -23.61
N GLU A 352 -5.04 48.29 -24.35
CA GLU A 352 -6.34 48.98 -24.24
C GLU A 352 -6.97 48.87 -22.84
N SER A 353 -6.62 47.83 -22.07
CA SER A 353 -7.10 47.66 -20.69
C SER A 353 -6.43 48.62 -19.69
N GLY A 354 -5.24 49.16 -20.02
CA GLY A 354 -4.38 49.93 -19.11
C GLY A 354 -3.72 49.09 -18.01
N CYS A 355 -4.00 47.78 -17.93
CA CYS A 355 -3.38 46.88 -16.94
C CYS A 355 -1.87 46.66 -17.18
N PRO A 356 -1.36 46.54 -18.44
CA PRO A 356 0.07 46.42 -18.68
C PRO A 356 0.88 47.62 -18.16
N ASP A 357 0.32 48.84 -18.23
CA ASP A 357 0.99 50.03 -17.69
C ASP A 357 1.09 49.96 -16.16
N ARG A 358 0.05 49.48 -15.47
CA ARG A 358 0.08 49.25 -14.01
C ARG A 358 1.11 48.20 -13.61
N ILE A 359 1.21 47.11 -14.38
CA ILE A 359 2.23 46.07 -14.16
C ILE A 359 3.64 46.65 -14.34
N LYS A 360 3.85 47.46 -15.39
CA LYS A 360 5.12 48.13 -15.64
C LYS A 360 5.50 49.08 -14.49
N GLU A 361 4.57 49.91 -14.04
CA GLU A 361 4.77 50.81 -12.89
C GLU A 361 5.10 50.02 -11.61
N GLN A 362 4.43 48.88 -11.39
CA GLN A 362 4.69 48.02 -10.23
C GLN A 362 6.11 47.43 -10.27
N LEU A 363 6.55 46.88 -11.41
CA LEU A 363 7.93 46.37 -11.56
C LEU A 363 8.98 47.47 -11.34
N MET A 364 8.75 48.67 -11.88
CA MET A 364 9.62 49.83 -11.65
C MET A 364 9.67 50.24 -10.17
N ARG A 365 8.52 50.23 -9.48
CA ARG A 365 8.43 50.53 -8.04
C ARG A 365 9.18 49.48 -7.19
N MET A 366 9.12 48.21 -7.58
CA MET A 366 9.86 47.13 -6.93
C MET A 366 11.36 47.19 -7.21
N GLY A 367 11.77 47.89 -8.27
CA GLY A 367 13.16 47.93 -8.71
C GLY A 367 13.65 46.60 -9.31
N THR A 368 12.73 45.76 -9.81
CA THR A 368 13.02 44.42 -10.34
C THR A 368 12.71 44.34 -11.83
N GLY A 369 13.57 43.66 -12.60
CA GLY A 369 13.38 43.44 -14.03
C GLY A 369 12.39 42.32 -14.37
N ASP A 370 12.01 41.50 -13.40
CA ASP A 370 11.06 40.41 -13.55
C ASP A 370 10.38 40.10 -12.22
N ALA A 371 9.11 39.66 -12.26
CA ALA A 371 8.37 39.20 -11.09
C ALA A 371 7.23 38.25 -11.46
N THR A 372 6.81 37.43 -10.50
CA THR A 372 5.52 36.74 -10.53
C THR A 372 4.51 37.56 -9.73
N LEU A 373 3.37 37.87 -10.34
CA LEU A 373 2.36 38.81 -9.82
C LEU A 373 0.98 38.14 -9.81
N VAL A 374 0.12 38.55 -8.89
CA VAL A 374 -1.31 38.24 -8.90
C VAL A 374 -2.06 39.41 -9.50
N VAL A 375 -2.76 39.17 -10.61
CA VAL A 375 -3.56 40.17 -11.31
C VAL A 375 -5.03 39.98 -10.93
N LEU A 376 -5.64 40.99 -10.32
CA LEU A 376 -7.05 40.93 -9.96
C LEU A 376 -7.91 41.38 -11.14
N ASN A 377 -8.82 40.51 -11.57
CA ASN A 377 -9.83 40.82 -12.58
C ASN A 377 -11.08 41.48 -11.98
N GLN A 378 -11.20 41.45 -10.65
CA GLN A 378 -12.26 42.09 -9.86
C GLN A 378 -11.65 42.74 -8.62
N HIS A 379 -12.26 43.81 -8.12
CA HIS A 379 -11.75 44.51 -6.94
C HIS A 379 -11.74 43.59 -5.73
N GLY A 380 -10.56 43.38 -5.15
CA GLY A 380 -10.37 42.62 -3.92
C GLY A 380 -10.06 43.54 -2.73
N ARG A 381 -10.38 43.07 -1.52
CA ARG A 381 -10.08 43.73 -0.25
C ARG A 381 -9.12 42.89 0.58
N VAL A 382 -8.44 43.55 1.52
CA VAL A 382 -7.63 42.83 2.52
C VAL A 382 -8.55 41.90 3.34
N GLY A 383 -8.18 40.64 3.44
CA GLY A 383 -8.96 39.55 4.04
C GLY A 383 -9.62 38.63 3.00
N ASP A 384 -9.70 39.04 1.74
CA ASP A 384 -10.36 38.26 0.69
C ASP A 384 -9.52 37.05 0.29
N TYR A 385 -10.17 35.91 0.13
CA TYR A 385 -9.56 34.68 -0.37
C TYR A 385 -9.74 34.58 -1.88
N LEU A 386 -8.62 34.43 -2.57
CA LEU A 386 -8.50 34.27 -4.02
C LEU A 386 -8.27 32.78 -4.31
N HIS A 387 -9.33 32.09 -4.69
CA HIS A 387 -9.27 30.69 -5.12
C HIS A 387 -10.15 30.48 -6.36
N GLU A 388 -9.99 29.34 -7.02
CA GLU A 388 -10.82 28.98 -8.17
C GLU A 388 -12.30 28.96 -7.78
N GLY A 389 -13.17 29.58 -8.59
CA GLY A 389 -14.60 29.73 -8.29
C GLY A 389 -14.95 30.76 -7.21
N GLY A 390 -13.96 31.47 -6.63
CA GLY A 390 -14.19 32.57 -5.69
C GLY A 390 -14.83 33.80 -6.34
N TYR A 391 -15.36 34.72 -5.53
CA TYR A 391 -16.02 35.94 -6.02
C TYR A 391 -15.05 37.03 -6.50
N VAL A 392 -13.76 36.90 -6.21
CA VAL A 392 -12.69 37.73 -6.78
C VAL A 392 -11.92 36.88 -7.77
N SER A 393 -12.20 37.07 -9.06
CA SER A 393 -11.42 36.46 -10.13
C SER A 393 -10.01 37.04 -10.16
N TYR A 394 -9.03 36.17 -10.34
CA TYR A 394 -7.62 36.54 -10.44
C TYR A 394 -6.91 35.67 -11.47
N ASP A 395 -5.80 36.18 -11.99
CA ASP A 395 -4.80 35.44 -12.77
C ASP A 395 -3.44 35.52 -12.08
N VAL A 396 -2.56 34.58 -12.37
CA VAL A 396 -1.14 34.67 -12.00
C VAL A 396 -0.33 34.93 -13.26
N ALA A 397 0.55 35.91 -13.22
CA ALA A 397 1.34 36.33 -14.38
C ALA A 397 2.83 36.37 -14.05
N SER A 398 3.66 35.98 -15.01
CA SER A 398 5.08 36.31 -15.02
C SER A 398 5.26 37.55 -15.90
N ALA A 399 5.82 38.60 -15.34
CA ALA A 399 6.08 39.85 -16.04
C ALA A 399 7.58 40.11 -16.09
N ARG A 400 8.09 40.50 -17.26
CA ARG A 400 9.51 40.82 -17.48
C ARG A 400 9.66 42.14 -18.21
N LEU A 401 10.46 43.03 -17.66
CA LEU A 401 10.83 44.31 -18.24
C LEU A 401 12.20 44.20 -18.92
N SER A 402 12.23 44.40 -20.24
CA SER A 402 13.46 44.47 -21.03
C SER A 402 14.28 45.74 -20.70
N LYS A 403 15.55 45.76 -21.10
CA LYS A 403 16.43 46.93 -20.92
C LYS A 403 15.95 48.15 -21.70
N GLU A 404 15.26 47.93 -22.82
CA GLU A 404 14.63 48.95 -23.65
C GLU A 404 13.27 49.41 -23.09
N GLY A 405 12.80 48.84 -21.97
CA GLY A 405 11.56 49.23 -21.29
C GLY A 405 10.28 48.64 -21.90
N ALA A 406 10.40 47.69 -22.82
CA ALA A 406 9.28 46.86 -23.29
C ALA A 406 8.92 45.80 -22.23
N LEU A 407 7.62 45.63 -21.99
CA LEU A 407 7.05 44.70 -21.02
C LEU A 407 6.59 43.43 -21.73
N ASP A 408 7.03 42.28 -21.23
CA ASP A 408 6.61 40.94 -21.64
C ASP A 408 5.79 40.31 -20.52
N ILE A 409 4.63 39.72 -20.84
CA ILE A 409 3.68 39.21 -19.86
C ILE A 409 3.17 37.84 -20.30
N ASP A 410 3.37 36.84 -19.46
CA ASP A 410 2.87 35.49 -19.66
C ASP A 410 1.93 35.07 -18.51
N VAL A 411 0.76 34.52 -18.86
CA VAL A 411 -0.17 33.96 -17.86
C VAL A 411 0.31 32.58 -17.43
N VAL A 412 0.41 32.39 -16.12
CA VAL A 412 0.80 31.13 -15.50
C VAL A 412 -0.46 30.31 -15.20
N TYR A 413 -0.96 29.62 -16.21
CA TYR A 413 -2.23 28.86 -16.13
C TYR A 413 -2.23 27.74 -15.07
N ASN A 414 -1.06 27.18 -14.73
CA ASN A 414 -0.93 26.09 -13.77
C ASN A 414 -0.09 26.52 -12.56
N TYR A 415 -0.40 27.68 -12.01
CA TYR A 415 0.27 28.14 -10.82
C TYR A 415 -0.03 27.24 -9.61
N ALA A 416 1.02 26.73 -8.97
CA ALA A 416 0.91 25.96 -7.73
C ALA A 416 1.60 26.74 -6.59
N PRO A 417 0.88 27.10 -5.51
CA PRO A 417 1.50 27.68 -4.32
C PRO A 417 2.64 26.81 -3.80
N SER A 418 3.74 27.45 -3.39
CA SER A 418 4.90 26.77 -2.81
C SER A 418 4.83 26.88 -1.29
N VAL A 419 3.81 26.27 -0.70
CA VAL A 419 3.60 26.25 0.75
C VAL A 419 4.24 25.00 1.35
N TYR A 420 5.06 25.20 2.37
CA TYR A 420 5.73 24.12 3.08
C TYR A 420 5.36 24.12 4.55
N MET A 421 5.04 22.95 5.06
CA MET A 421 4.88 22.72 6.49
C MET A 421 5.49 21.36 6.85
N SER A 422 6.34 21.36 7.88
CA SER A 422 7.07 20.15 8.27
C SER A 422 6.13 19.04 8.69
N ASN A 423 6.41 17.80 8.27
CA ASN A 423 5.63 16.59 8.58
C ASN A 423 4.18 16.62 8.09
N CYS A 424 3.83 17.52 7.16
CA CYS A 424 2.50 17.60 6.57
C CYS A 424 2.57 17.50 5.06
N SER A 425 1.47 17.04 4.44
CA SER A 425 1.34 16.92 2.99
C SER A 425 0.30 17.88 2.46
N PRO A 426 0.53 18.54 1.31
CA PRO A 426 -0.47 19.39 0.70
C PRO A 426 -1.73 18.59 0.30
N MET A 427 -2.91 19.14 0.53
CA MET A 427 -4.16 18.54 0.07
C MET A 427 -4.32 18.71 -1.45
N SER A 428 -3.99 17.67 -2.22
CA SER A 428 -4.03 17.72 -3.68
C SER A 428 -5.42 17.46 -4.30
N GLY A 429 -6.37 16.93 -3.53
CA GLY A 429 -7.74 16.63 -3.95
C GLY A 429 -8.81 17.30 -3.09
N GLY A 430 -8.46 18.41 -2.43
CA GLY A 430 -9.38 19.19 -1.60
C GLY A 430 -10.36 20.02 -2.46
N PRO A 431 -11.32 20.71 -1.81
CA PRO A 431 -12.18 21.65 -2.50
C PRO A 431 -11.36 22.82 -3.07
N ALA A 432 -11.96 23.63 -3.94
CA ALA A 432 -11.27 24.74 -4.59
C ALA A 432 -10.69 25.74 -3.58
N GLU A 433 -11.33 25.92 -2.42
CA GLU A 433 -10.84 26.81 -1.36
C GLU A 433 -9.57 26.30 -0.67
N SER A 434 -9.13 25.06 -0.94
CA SER A 434 -7.96 24.46 -0.26
C SER A 434 -6.62 25.06 -0.65
N ARG A 435 -6.57 25.93 -1.65
CA ARG A 435 -5.36 26.60 -2.11
C ARG A 435 -5.68 27.90 -2.80
N GLY A 436 -4.74 28.84 -2.75
CA GLY A 436 -4.86 30.09 -3.48
C GLY A 436 -4.04 31.18 -2.83
N PHE A 437 -4.62 32.37 -2.78
CA PHE A 437 -4.03 33.50 -2.08
C PHE A 437 -5.02 34.13 -1.11
N VAL A 438 -4.51 34.70 -0.02
CA VAL A 438 -5.28 35.62 0.81
C VAL A 438 -4.71 37.02 0.62
N LEU A 439 -5.57 37.98 0.33
CA LEU A 439 -5.15 39.38 0.21
C LEU A 439 -4.84 39.90 1.61
N MET A 440 -3.61 40.35 1.82
CA MET A 440 -3.15 40.81 3.12
C MET A 440 -2.45 42.15 3.01
N ARG A 441 -2.35 42.85 4.13
CA ARG A 441 -1.49 44.02 4.24
C ARG A 441 -0.11 43.61 4.73
N SER A 442 0.90 43.81 3.90
CA SER A 442 2.31 43.52 4.21
C SER A 442 3.13 44.77 3.94
N VAL A 443 3.82 45.28 4.97
CA VAL A 443 4.64 46.51 4.88
C VAL A 443 3.85 47.72 4.30
N GLY A 444 2.58 47.85 4.68
CA GLY A 444 1.72 48.97 4.29
C GLY A 444 1.03 48.83 2.92
N VAL A 445 1.43 47.88 2.08
CA VAL A 445 0.85 47.59 0.75
C VAL A 445 0.02 46.30 0.75
N THR A 446 -0.95 46.20 -0.16
CA THR A 446 -1.73 44.97 -0.37
C THR A 446 -0.90 43.97 -1.14
N ARG A 447 -0.78 42.76 -0.61
CA ARG A 447 -0.10 41.62 -1.25
C ARG A 447 -1.00 40.40 -1.24
N ALA A 448 -0.72 39.45 -2.13
CA ALA A 448 -1.39 38.17 -2.20
C ALA A 448 -0.47 37.13 -1.55
N ARG A 449 -0.82 36.71 -0.33
CA ARG A 449 -0.07 35.66 0.35
C ARG A 449 -0.57 34.30 -0.10
N GLU A 450 0.33 33.46 -0.57
CA GLU A 450 -0.01 32.08 -0.85
C GLU A 450 -0.54 31.38 0.39
N TYR A 451 -1.60 30.58 0.22
CA TYR A 451 -2.02 29.64 1.24
C TYR A 451 -2.34 28.29 0.61
N GLN A 452 -2.21 27.25 1.42
CA GLN A 452 -2.57 25.89 1.05
C GLN A 452 -2.97 25.10 2.29
N TRP A 453 -4.00 24.27 2.16
CA TRP A 453 -4.39 23.33 3.18
C TRP A 453 -3.42 22.15 3.20
N MET A 454 -2.88 21.88 4.38
CA MET A 454 -1.89 20.88 4.68
C MET A 454 -2.51 19.83 5.61
N ALA A 455 -2.47 18.57 5.21
CA ALA A 455 -2.86 17.43 6.03
C ALA A 455 -1.67 16.98 6.89
N CYS A 456 -1.84 17.06 8.21
CA CYS A 456 -0.83 16.74 9.20
C CYS A 456 -1.25 15.53 10.03
N PRO A 457 -0.54 14.40 9.95
CA PRO A 457 -0.73 13.28 10.86
C PRO A 457 -0.65 13.73 12.32
N VAL A 458 -1.50 13.16 13.18
CA VAL A 458 -1.59 13.55 14.61
C VAL A 458 -0.73 12.66 15.53
N TYR A 459 -0.12 11.60 15.00
CA TYR A 459 0.70 10.66 15.77
C TYR A 459 2.20 10.72 15.49
#